data_AF-A0A225VW68-F1
#
_entry.id   AF-A0A225VW68-F1
#
_cell.length_a   1.000
_cell.length_b   1.000
_cell.length_c   1.000
_cell.angle_alpha   90.00
_cell.angle_beta   90.00
_cell.angle_gamma   90.00
#
_symmetry.space_group_name_H-M   'P 1'
#
loop_
_entity.id
_entity.type
_entity.pdbx_description
1 polymer ?
#
loop_
_entity_poly.entity_id
_entity_poly.type
_entity_poly.pdbx_seq_one_letter_code
_entity_poly.pdbx_strand_id
1 'polypeptide(L)'
;MINTSIFTNFVNTKVSTSAKQLTNKVDDLFVQFKLNVPNTNVFENPAFLKWAQSVDDFNLQNADKAPKSMLPTLMRQYETIPLSTMLEAAKKVESTRDVATRLQNEQMKLWKNGGLTTDQLFTAYKLDVLNGGVKNLLANPGVKIWIKYADDFYPGTTLYDKLRKTYSDDAVLSKLLIAGMEDSKTKTLATELQTKLVKDWTEKLQPPAVVFKFLALDKGADNLLASPHLRTWVQYAEGYKGNNDFTTKLTLFEALKTNYNDDVLVHMINSAQYSVSKQEIMYAENVLDGLLGKWAQQPVKLRSVLEKLDLTKEKATVVKSVYIDKLRAVKPN
;
A
#
# COMPACT_ATOMS: atom_id res chain seq x y z
N MET A 1 -6.61 23.53 -21.91
CA MET A 1 -6.79 24.37 -20.70
C MET A 1 -8.00 23.84 -19.96
N ILE A 2 -7.78 23.07 -18.90
CA ILE A 2 -8.83 22.38 -18.15
C ILE A 2 -9.43 23.39 -17.16
N ASN A 3 -10.76 23.47 -17.12
CA ASN A 3 -11.54 24.42 -16.34
C ASN A 3 -11.38 24.13 -14.83
N THR A 4 -10.31 24.66 -14.24
CA THR A 4 -10.02 24.61 -12.79
C THR A 4 -11.06 25.36 -11.94
N SER A 5 -11.92 26.18 -12.54
CA SER A 5 -12.90 27.04 -11.87
C SER A 5 -13.88 26.30 -10.95
N ILE A 6 -14.33 25.09 -11.30
CA ILE A 6 -15.29 24.35 -10.47
C ILE A 6 -14.61 23.76 -9.22
N PHE A 7 -13.39 23.24 -9.37
CA PHE A 7 -12.63 22.68 -8.26
C PHE A 7 -12.14 23.78 -7.31
N THR A 8 -11.72 24.93 -7.85
CA THR A 8 -11.39 26.12 -7.04
C THR A 8 -12.63 26.69 -6.34
N ASN A 9 -13.81 26.68 -6.98
CA ASN A 9 -15.04 27.13 -6.33
C ASN A 9 -15.57 26.18 -5.26
N PHE A 10 -15.22 24.89 -5.25
CA PHE A 10 -15.60 23.96 -4.18
C PHE A 10 -14.55 23.83 -3.08
N VAL A 11 -13.25 23.91 -3.41
CA VAL A 11 -12.13 23.72 -2.47
C VAL A 11 -11.62 25.03 -1.87
N ASN A 12 -11.70 26.16 -2.59
CA ASN A 12 -11.22 27.47 -2.15
C ASN A 12 -12.32 28.48 -1.83
N THR A 13 -13.60 28.16 -2.00
CA THR A 13 -14.63 28.99 -1.36
C THR A 13 -14.63 28.67 0.14
N LYS A 14 -13.84 29.46 0.90
CA LYS A 14 -14.48 30.07 2.05
C LYS A 14 -15.74 30.69 1.50
N VAL A 15 -16.91 30.13 1.84
CA VAL A 15 -18.19 30.78 1.55
C VAL A 15 -17.99 32.22 2.00
N SER A 16 -17.87 33.13 1.02
CA SER A 16 -17.44 34.49 1.32
C SER A 16 -18.43 35.02 2.35
N THR A 17 -17.90 35.54 3.43
CA THR A 17 -18.60 36.26 4.49
C THR A 17 -19.32 37.45 3.88
N SER A 18 -20.47 37.19 3.28
CA SER A 18 -21.58 38.13 3.22
C SER A 18 -22.50 37.70 4.35
N ALA A 19 -22.47 38.46 5.45
CA ALA A 19 -23.30 38.29 6.64
C ALA A 19 -24.81 38.51 6.39
N LYS A 20 -25.34 38.01 5.26
CA LYS A 20 -26.75 38.07 4.87
C LYS A 20 -27.20 36.69 4.39
N GLN A 21 -27.35 35.78 5.36
CA GLN A 21 -28.38 34.73 5.48
C GLN A 21 -27.92 33.62 6.44
N LEU A 22 -27.71 33.97 7.72
CA LEU A 22 -27.89 33.01 8.83
C LEU A 22 -29.41 32.86 9.06
N THR A 23 -30.13 32.24 8.11
CA THR A 23 -31.61 32.20 8.14
C THR A 23 -32.16 30.79 8.05
N ASN A 24 -31.43 29.80 8.56
CA ASN A 24 -32.04 28.48 8.79
C ASN A 24 -31.78 28.01 10.23
N LYS A 25 -32.78 27.33 10.79
CA LYS A 25 -32.80 26.85 12.18
C LYS A 25 -31.57 26.02 12.58
N VAL A 26 -30.92 25.37 11.61
CA VAL A 26 -29.76 24.51 11.85
C VAL A 26 -28.54 25.32 12.31
N ASP A 27 -28.30 26.48 11.68
CA ASP A 27 -27.21 27.38 12.06
C ASP A 27 -27.44 28.02 13.43
N ASP A 28 -28.68 28.43 13.73
CA ASP A 28 -29.04 28.99 15.03
C ASP A 28 -28.75 27.99 16.16
N LEU A 29 -29.16 26.73 15.95
CA LEU A 29 -28.87 25.66 16.91
C LEU A 29 -27.36 25.41 17.03
N PHE A 30 -26.61 25.45 15.94
CA PHE A 30 -25.15 25.25 15.95
C PHE A 30 -24.44 26.29 16.83
N VAL A 31 -24.83 27.57 16.71
CA VAL A 31 -24.32 28.65 17.55
C VAL A 31 -24.83 28.53 19.00
N GLN A 32 -26.10 28.17 19.19
CA GLN A 32 -26.69 27.96 20.53
C GLN A 32 -25.95 26.88 21.32
N PHE A 33 -25.54 25.79 20.67
CA PHE A 33 -24.72 24.73 21.26
C PHE A 33 -23.23 25.07 21.36
N LYS A 34 -22.83 26.30 20.98
CA LYS A 34 -21.44 26.80 21.00
C LYS A 34 -20.48 25.91 20.21
N LEU A 35 -20.92 25.44 19.04
CA LEU A 35 -20.13 24.56 18.18
C LEU A 35 -19.30 25.32 17.14
N ASN A 36 -19.49 26.63 17.03
CA ASN A 36 -18.76 27.54 16.12
C ASN A 36 -17.36 27.92 16.62
N VAL A 37 -16.68 27.01 17.32
CA VAL A 37 -15.34 27.25 17.88
C VAL A 37 -14.29 27.00 16.79
N PRO A 38 -13.48 28.01 16.40
CA PRO A 38 -12.48 27.86 15.36
C PRO A 38 -11.44 26.78 15.71
N ASN A 39 -10.96 26.07 14.69
CA ASN A 39 -9.86 25.10 14.80
C ASN A 39 -10.09 23.94 15.79
N THR A 40 -11.34 23.60 16.10
CA THR A 40 -11.68 22.45 16.96
C THR A 40 -12.33 21.33 16.15
N ASN A 41 -12.17 20.09 16.60
CA ASN A 41 -12.91 18.97 16.04
C ASN A 41 -14.32 18.94 16.63
N VAL A 42 -15.32 19.41 15.88
CA VAL A 42 -16.71 19.45 16.37
C VAL A 42 -17.25 18.07 16.76
N PHE A 43 -16.78 17.00 16.11
CA PHE A 43 -17.27 15.64 16.38
C PHE A 43 -16.79 15.08 17.73
N GLU A 44 -15.76 15.69 18.33
CA GLU A 44 -15.29 15.37 19.69
C GLU A 44 -16.01 16.16 20.77
N ASN A 45 -16.78 17.19 20.39
CA ASN A 45 -17.56 17.99 21.33
C ASN A 45 -18.88 17.25 21.67
N PRO A 46 -19.14 16.91 22.95
CA PRO A 46 -20.38 16.23 23.34
C PRO A 46 -21.67 16.98 22.96
N ALA A 47 -21.61 18.31 22.78
CA ALA A 47 -22.74 19.10 22.33
C ALA A 47 -23.09 18.87 20.84
N PHE A 48 -22.20 18.28 20.04
CA PHE A 48 -22.48 17.94 18.64
C PHE A 48 -23.63 16.97 18.51
N LEU A 49 -23.70 15.93 19.34
CA LEU A 49 -24.81 14.97 19.29
C LEU A 49 -26.14 15.60 19.72
N LYS A 50 -26.11 16.54 20.67
CA LYS A 50 -27.31 17.33 21.05
C LYS A 50 -27.79 18.21 19.90
N TRP A 51 -26.86 18.83 19.18
CA TRP A 51 -27.18 19.61 17.99
C TRP A 51 -27.75 18.72 16.88
N ALA A 52 -27.12 17.59 16.59
CA ALA A 52 -27.60 16.64 15.58
C ALA A 52 -29.02 16.14 15.88
N GLN A 53 -29.28 15.77 17.14
CA GLN A 53 -30.62 15.38 17.59
C GLN A 53 -31.62 16.53 17.44
N SER A 54 -31.26 17.76 17.80
CA SER A 54 -32.16 18.92 17.67
C SER A 54 -32.51 19.23 16.21
N VAL A 55 -31.60 18.99 15.27
CA VAL A 55 -31.86 19.13 13.83
C VAL A 55 -32.78 18.02 13.32
N ASP A 56 -32.57 16.78 13.78
CA ASP A 56 -33.43 15.65 13.44
C ASP A 56 -34.85 15.86 13.99
N ASP A 57 -35.00 16.29 15.25
CA ASP A 57 -36.28 16.63 15.87
C ASP A 57 -37.00 17.76 15.12
N PHE A 58 -36.26 18.80 14.70
CA PHE A 58 -36.81 19.88 13.89
C PHE A 58 -37.33 19.38 12.54
N ASN A 59 -36.60 18.49 11.88
CA ASN A 59 -37.03 17.89 10.61
C ASN A 59 -38.26 17.00 10.79
N LEU A 60 -38.33 16.22 11.88
CA LEU A 60 -39.50 15.39 12.20
C LEU A 60 -40.76 16.26 12.45
N GLN A 61 -40.61 17.38 13.15
CA GLN A 61 -41.70 18.33 13.39
C GLN A 61 -42.14 19.09 12.13
N ASN A 62 -41.34 19.06 11.06
CA ASN A 62 -41.61 19.72 9.78
C ASN A 62 -41.56 18.72 8.62
N ALA A 63 -42.12 17.51 8.83
CA ALA A 63 -42.05 16.40 7.87
C ALA A 63 -42.74 16.69 6.52
N ASP A 64 -43.59 17.71 6.46
CA ASP A 64 -44.22 18.23 5.24
C ASP A 64 -43.26 19.05 4.35
N LYS A 65 -42.06 19.37 4.85
CA LYS A 65 -41.05 20.20 4.17
C LYS A 65 -39.80 19.40 3.83
N ALA A 66 -39.01 19.92 2.89
CA ALA A 66 -37.70 19.35 2.60
C ALA A 66 -36.80 19.37 3.85
N PRO A 67 -36.19 18.23 4.23
CA PRO A 67 -35.38 18.14 5.45
C PRO A 67 -34.16 19.04 5.35
N LYS A 68 -33.79 19.67 6.47
CA LYS A 68 -32.58 20.48 6.59
C LYS A 68 -31.39 19.60 6.92
N SER A 69 -30.26 19.86 6.27
CA SER A 69 -28.99 19.20 6.56
C SER A 69 -28.07 20.05 7.44
N MET A 70 -27.26 19.36 8.25
CA MET A 70 -26.12 19.91 8.99
C MET A 70 -24.90 20.18 8.11
N LEU A 71 -24.79 19.51 6.95
CA LEU A 71 -23.59 19.54 6.12
C LEU A 71 -23.22 20.96 5.62
N PRO A 72 -24.15 21.82 5.17
CA PRO A 72 -23.82 23.18 4.77
C PRO A 72 -23.18 24.01 5.89
N THR A 73 -23.63 23.84 7.14
CA THR A 73 -23.05 24.50 8.31
C THR A 73 -21.62 24.05 8.54
N LEU A 74 -21.37 22.74 8.47
CA LEU A 74 -20.03 22.17 8.61
C LEU A 74 -19.08 22.59 7.48
N MET A 75 -19.55 22.66 6.24
CA MET A 75 -18.76 23.11 5.08
C MET A 75 -18.37 24.60 5.15
N ARG A 76 -19.11 25.43 5.89
CA ARG A 76 -18.71 26.82 6.16
C ARG A 76 -17.60 26.92 7.21
N GLN A 77 -17.54 25.98 8.14
CA GLN A 77 -16.56 25.96 9.22
C GLN A 77 -15.26 25.26 8.83
N TYR A 78 -15.37 24.20 8.03
CA TYR A 78 -14.25 23.33 7.68
C TYR A 78 -14.06 23.28 6.18
N GLU A 79 -12.81 23.33 5.74
CA GLU A 79 -12.44 23.05 4.36
C GLU A 79 -12.90 21.62 3.96
N THR A 80 -13.18 21.42 2.67
CA THR A 80 -13.82 20.20 2.17
C THR A 80 -13.06 18.91 2.53
N ILE A 81 -11.73 18.90 2.33
CA ILE A 81 -10.88 17.73 2.56
C ILE A 81 -10.67 17.45 4.07
N PRO A 82 -10.34 18.46 4.91
CA PRO A 82 -10.37 18.30 6.36
C PRO A 82 -11.71 17.79 6.89
N LEU A 83 -12.84 18.38 6.49
CA LEU A 83 -14.17 17.95 6.93
C LEU A 83 -14.43 16.47 6.61
N SER A 84 -14.10 16.05 5.38
CA SER A 84 -14.32 14.66 4.97
C SER A 84 -13.46 13.68 5.78
N THR A 85 -12.22 14.08 6.08
CA THR A 85 -11.31 13.29 6.92
C THR A 85 -11.83 13.19 8.36
N MET A 86 -12.36 14.29 8.91
CA MET A 86 -12.98 14.30 10.24
C MET A 86 -14.23 13.40 10.28
N LEU A 87 -15.07 13.42 9.24
CA LEU A 87 -16.21 12.52 9.11
C LEU A 87 -15.77 11.05 9.05
N GLU A 88 -14.71 10.73 8.31
CA GLU A 88 -14.17 9.36 8.24
C GLU A 88 -13.62 8.89 9.60
N ALA A 89 -13.04 9.78 10.39
CA ALA A 89 -12.65 9.48 11.75
C ALA A 89 -13.87 9.28 12.68
N ALA A 90 -14.86 10.16 12.60
CA ALA A 90 -16.08 10.11 13.40
C ALA A 90 -16.92 8.84 13.14
N LYS A 91 -16.83 8.23 11.95
CA LYS A 91 -17.44 6.92 11.65
C LYS A 91 -16.88 5.76 12.49
N LYS A 92 -15.66 5.90 13.01
CA LYS A 92 -15.02 4.87 13.84
C LYS A 92 -15.49 4.91 15.30
N VAL A 93 -16.04 6.05 15.74
CA VAL A 93 -16.56 6.25 17.09
C VAL A 93 -18.04 5.85 17.11
N GLU A 94 -18.43 5.01 18.07
CA GLU A 94 -19.77 4.42 18.12
C GLU A 94 -20.89 5.46 18.19
N SER A 95 -20.77 6.45 19.06
CA SER A 95 -21.79 7.47 19.29
C SER A 95 -22.00 8.42 18.10
N THR A 96 -20.99 8.63 17.25
CA THR A 96 -21.06 9.52 16.08
C THR A 96 -21.19 8.76 14.77
N ARG A 97 -21.18 7.43 14.78
CA ARG A 97 -21.09 6.59 13.57
C ARG A 97 -22.18 6.90 12.56
N ASP A 98 -23.42 6.93 13.01
CA ASP A 98 -24.58 7.02 12.12
C ASP A 98 -24.69 8.42 11.49
N VAL A 99 -24.56 9.46 12.32
CA VAL A 99 -24.57 10.85 11.85
C VAL A 99 -23.39 11.14 10.93
N ALA A 100 -22.18 10.66 11.25
CA ALA A 100 -21.01 10.86 10.40
C ALA A 100 -21.14 10.11 9.06
N THR A 101 -21.70 8.89 9.08
CA THR A 101 -21.98 8.12 7.86
C THR A 101 -23.00 8.84 6.97
N ARG A 102 -24.09 9.33 7.56
CA ARG A 102 -25.13 10.11 6.85
C ARG A 102 -24.53 11.35 6.19
N LEU A 103 -23.74 12.12 6.94
CA LEU A 103 -23.12 13.35 6.45
C LEU A 103 -22.06 13.09 5.37
N GLN A 104 -21.25 12.04 5.51
CA GLN A 104 -20.25 11.69 4.49
C GLN A 104 -20.92 11.22 3.19
N ASN A 105 -22.00 10.44 3.27
CA ASN A 105 -22.77 10.05 2.09
C ASN A 105 -23.41 11.26 1.41
N GLU A 106 -23.94 12.22 2.17
CA GLU A 106 -24.46 13.48 1.63
C GLU A 106 -23.35 14.30 0.96
N GLN A 107 -22.19 14.41 1.59
CA GLN A 107 -21.01 15.08 1.04
C GLN A 107 -20.59 14.47 -0.30
N MET A 108 -20.55 13.15 -0.40
CA MET A 108 -20.22 12.46 -1.65
C MET A 108 -21.28 12.69 -2.75
N LYS A 109 -22.58 12.72 -2.41
CA LYS A 109 -23.63 13.07 -3.38
C LYS A 109 -23.48 14.51 -3.88
N LEU A 110 -23.15 15.45 -2.99
CA LEU A 110 -22.88 16.83 -3.38
C LEU A 110 -21.67 16.92 -4.32
N TRP A 111 -20.59 16.20 -4.03
CA TRP A 111 -19.43 16.10 -4.92
C TRP A 111 -19.79 15.56 -6.29
N LYS A 112 -20.56 14.47 -6.34
CA LYS A 112 -21.01 13.87 -7.61
C LYS A 112 -21.85 14.84 -8.43
N ASN A 113 -22.81 15.51 -7.79
CA ASN A 113 -23.67 16.49 -8.45
C ASN A 113 -22.88 17.73 -8.91
N GLY A 114 -21.82 18.09 -8.18
CA GLY A 114 -20.86 19.14 -8.57
C GLY A 114 -19.87 18.73 -9.66
N GLY A 115 -19.95 17.49 -10.18
CA GLY A 115 -19.08 17.00 -11.24
C GLY A 115 -17.68 16.60 -10.79
N LEU A 116 -17.46 16.40 -9.48
CA LEU A 116 -16.15 16.00 -8.96
C LEU A 116 -15.76 14.60 -9.45
N THR A 117 -14.69 14.49 -10.21
CA THR A 117 -14.18 13.20 -10.70
C THR A 117 -13.35 12.46 -9.64
N THR A 118 -13.21 11.14 -9.81
CA THR A 118 -12.28 10.34 -9.00
C THR A 118 -10.83 10.81 -9.17
N ASP A 119 -10.41 11.23 -10.37
CA ASP A 119 -9.07 11.78 -10.61
C ASP A 119 -8.82 13.04 -9.78
N GLN A 120 -9.75 13.98 -9.80
CA GLN A 120 -9.67 15.21 -9.00
C GLN A 120 -9.69 14.93 -7.49
N LEU A 121 -10.54 14.00 -7.03
CA LEU A 121 -10.60 13.63 -5.61
C LEU A 121 -9.28 12.96 -5.15
N PHE A 122 -8.67 12.14 -6.01
CA PHE A 122 -7.39 11.49 -5.73
C PHE A 122 -6.28 12.51 -5.52
N THR A 123 -6.19 13.51 -6.40
CA THR A 123 -5.26 14.64 -6.29
C THR A 123 -5.58 15.54 -5.08
N ALA A 124 -6.86 15.73 -4.74
CA ALA A 124 -7.27 16.51 -3.57
C ALA A 124 -6.67 15.97 -2.26
N TYR A 125 -6.64 14.64 -2.13
CA TYR A 125 -6.02 13.94 -1.01
C TYR A 125 -4.50 13.76 -1.17
N LYS A 126 -3.91 14.33 -2.22
CA LYS A 126 -2.48 14.22 -2.58
C LYS A 126 -2.03 12.77 -2.72
N LEU A 127 -2.91 11.91 -3.25
CA LEU A 127 -2.62 10.49 -3.41
C LEU A 127 -1.78 10.19 -4.66
N ASP A 128 -1.53 11.19 -5.50
CA ASP A 128 -0.70 11.19 -6.70
C ASP A 128 0.70 11.77 -6.48
N VAL A 129 1.05 12.07 -5.22
CA VAL A 129 2.33 12.68 -4.85
C VAL A 129 3.02 11.84 -3.79
N LEU A 130 4.27 11.44 -4.05
CA LEU A 130 5.10 10.67 -3.10
C LEU A 130 6.02 11.56 -2.24
N ASN A 131 5.85 12.88 -2.29
CA ASN A 131 6.71 13.84 -1.60
C ASN A 131 6.53 13.80 -0.07
N GLY A 132 7.56 14.23 0.67
CA GLY A 132 7.44 14.58 2.09
C GLY A 132 7.59 13.44 3.10
N GLY A 133 8.23 12.32 2.73
CA GLY A 133 8.51 11.23 3.69
C GLY A 133 7.29 10.36 4.02
N VAL A 134 6.25 10.37 3.17
CA VAL A 134 5.14 9.42 3.24
C VAL A 134 5.70 8.01 3.03
N LYS A 135 5.90 7.29 4.15
CA LYS A 135 6.36 5.90 4.12
C LYS A 135 5.30 4.95 3.58
N ASN A 136 4.02 5.24 3.83
CA ASN A 136 2.88 4.41 3.45
C ASN A 136 1.71 5.27 2.95
N LEU A 137 1.50 5.33 1.64
CA LEU A 137 0.41 6.09 1.04
C LEU A 137 -0.97 5.54 1.43
N LEU A 138 -1.09 4.21 1.58
CA LEU A 138 -2.36 3.54 1.86
C LEU A 138 -2.92 3.86 3.24
N ALA A 139 -2.08 4.40 4.15
CA ALA A 139 -2.51 4.85 5.47
C ALA A 139 -3.26 6.20 5.43
N ASN A 140 -3.20 6.93 4.30
CA ASN A 140 -3.92 8.18 4.15
C ASN A 140 -5.45 7.91 4.18
N PRO A 141 -6.22 8.56 5.08
CA PRO A 141 -7.67 8.36 5.19
C PRO A 141 -8.42 8.65 3.87
N GLY A 142 -7.85 9.51 3.02
CA GLY A 142 -8.34 9.80 1.68
C GLY A 142 -8.45 8.56 0.79
N VAL A 143 -7.66 7.51 1.01
CA VAL A 143 -7.74 6.25 0.26
C VAL A 143 -9.10 5.59 0.46
N LYS A 144 -9.56 5.46 1.72
CA LYS A 144 -10.84 4.84 2.03
C LYS A 144 -12.02 5.68 1.53
N ILE A 145 -11.91 7.00 1.64
CA ILE A 145 -12.94 7.93 1.15
C ILE A 145 -13.02 7.86 -0.38
N TRP A 146 -11.87 7.82 -1.06
CA TRP A 146 -11.78 7.70 -2.50
C TRP A 146 -12.34 6.37 -3.00
N ILE A 147 -12.00 5.24 -2.37
CA ILE A 147 -12.55 3.92 -2.72
C ILE A 147 -14.07 3.97 -2.68
N LYS A 148 -14.64 4.41 -1.55
CA LYS A 148 -16.09 4.51 -1.40
C LYS A 148 -16.73 5.41 -2.46
N TYR A 149 -16.12 6.56 -2.75
CA TYR A 149 -16.62 7.48 -3.77
C TYR A 149 -16.58 6.86 -5.18
N ALA A 150 -15.52 6.14 -5.51
CA ALA A 150 -15.40 5.43 -6.79
C ALA A 150 -16.46 4.31 -6.89
N ASP A 151 -16.61 3.50 -5.84
CA ASP A 151 -17.58 2.40 -5.80
C ASP A 151 -19.02 2.90 -5.96
N ASP A 152 -19.38 3.99 -5.27
CA ASP A 152 -20.75 4.52 -5.27
C ASP A 152 -21.13 5.22 -6.59
N PHE A 153 -20.16 5.88 -7.28
CA PHE A 153 -20.48 6.83 -8.35
C PHE A 153 -19.74 6.62 -9.68
N TYR A 154 -18.77 5.71 -9.71
CA TYR A 154 -17.92 5.40 -10.87
C TYR A 154 -17.67 3.88 -10.97
N PRO A 155 -18.74 3.07 -11.11
CA PRO A 155 -18.63 1.61 -11.12
C PRO A 155 -17.62 1.14 -12.18
N GLY A 156 -16.76 0.21 -11.80
CA GLY A 156 -15.64 -0.27 -12.62
C GLY A 156 -14.33 0.51 -12.44
N THR A 157 -14.34 1.66 -11.76
CA THR A 157 -13.10 2.34 -11.37
C THR A 157 -12.55 1.72 -10.08
N THR A 158 -11.43 1.00 -10.16
CA THR A 158 -10.82 0.41 -8.97
C THR A 158 -9.62 1.23 -8.46
N LEU A 159 -9.31 1.08 -7.16
CA LEU A 159 -8.07 1.66 -6.61
C LEU A 159 -6.82 1.10 -7.29
N TYR A 160 -6.85 -0.18 -7.67
CA TYR A 160 -5.74 -0.81 -8.38
C TYR A 160 -5.47 -0.10 -9.72
N ASP A 161 -6.49 0.06 -10.56
CA ASP A 161 -6.34 0.71 -11.87
C ASP A 161 -5.91 2.16 -11.73
N LYS A 162 -6.46 2.87 -10.73
CA LYS A 162 -6.09 4.25 -10.44
C LYS A 162 -4.63 4.36 -10.02
N LEU A 163 -4.16 3.50 -9.10
CA LEU A 163 -2.76 3.46 -8.68
C LEU A 163 -1.85 3.08 -9.84
N ARG A 164 -2.21 2.07 -10.65
CA ARG A 164 -1.41 1.62 -11.80
C ARG A 164 -1.27 2.67 -12.89
N LYS A 165 -2.33 3.44 -13.14
CA LYS A 165 -2.31 4.58 -14.07
C LYS A 165 -1.48 5.74 -13.54
N THR A 166 -1.52 5.99 -12.23
CA THR A 166 -0.83 7.12 -11.59
C THR A 166 0.66 6.84 -11.39
N TYR A 167 1.00 5.64 -10.94
CA TYR A 167 2.34 5.15 -10.70
C TYR A 167 2.68 4.10 -11.77
N SER A 168 3.04 4.58 -12.96
CA SER A 168 3.24 3.73 -14.15
C SER A 168 4.48 2.84 -14.07
N ASP A 169 5.48 3.24 -13.27
CA ASP A 169 6.67 2.43 -12.96
C ASP A 169 6.30 1.35 -11.93
N ASP A 170 6.41 0.09 -12.36
CA ASP A 170 6.08 -1.09 -11.53
C ASP A 170 6.98 -1.23 -10.29
N ALA A 171 8.24 -0.77 -10.35
CA ALA A 171 9.11 -0.77 -9.18
C ALA A 171 8.65 0.26 -8.15
N VAL A 172 8.19 1.44 -8.61
CA VAL A 172 7.64 2.48 -7.72
C VAL A 172 6.33 2.01 -7.08
N LEU A 173 5.40 1.49 -7.87
CA LEU A 173 4.12 1.00 -7.36
C LEU A 173 4.30 -0.19 -6.41
N SER A 174 5.10 -1.18 -6.79
CA SER A 174 5.39 -2.32 -5.93
C SER A 174 6.03 -1.90 -4.61
N LYS A 175 7.01 -0.97 -4.63
CA LYS A 175 7.62 -0.45 -3.39
C LYS A 175 6.60 0.23 -2.48
N LEU A 176 5.65 0.99 -3.05
CA LEU A 176 4.57 1.61 -2.29
C LEU A 176 3.69 0.56 -1.62
N LEU A 177 3.31 -0.49 -2.34
CA LEU A 177 2.46 -1.57 -1.84
C LEU A 177 3.21 -2.41 -0.79
N ILE A 178 4.48 -2.71 -0.98
CA ILE A 178 5.35 -3.38 0.01
C ILE A 178 5.37 -2.58 1.31
N ALA A 179 5.57 -1.26 1.25
CA ALA A 179 5.54 -0.44 2.45
C ALA A 179 4.17 -0.47 3.17
N GLY A 180 3.07 -0.60 2.41
CA GLY A 180 1.74 -0.84 2.97
C GLY A 180 1.53 -2.22 3.57
N MET A 181 2.29 -3.24 3.14
CA MET A 181 2.24 -4.61 3.69
C MET A 181 2.92 -4.69 5.07
N GLU A 182 3.90 -3.81 5.33
CA GLU A 182 4.61 -3.70 6.61
C GLU A 182 3.78 -3.00 7.71
N ASP A 183 2.77 -2.22 7.33
CA ASP A 183 1.87 -1.56 8.27
C ASP A 183 0.61 -2.42 8.52
N SER A 184 0.40 -2.83 9.77
CA SER A 184 -0.71 -3.70 10.17
C SER A 184 -2.09 -3.15 9.81
N LYS A 185 -2.26 -1.84 9.71
CA LYS A 185 -3.55 -1.21 9.35
C LYS A 185 -3.84 -1.27 7.85
N THR A 186 -2.82 -1.37 7.01
CA THR A 186 -2.95 -1.39 5.55
C THR A 186 -2.59 -2.73 4.93
N LYS A 187 -2.04 -3.66 5.72
CA LYS A 187 -1.50 -4.94 5.25
C LYS A 187 -2.44 -5.72 4.35
N THR A 188 -3.70 -5.84 4.74
CA THR A 188 -4.71 -6.57 3.94
C THR A 188 -4.91 -5.93 2.57
N LEU A 189 -5.23 -4.63 2.53
CA LEU A 189 -5.43 -3.89 1.28
C LEU A 189 -4.17 -3.90 0.40
N ALA A 190 -3.01 -3.69 1.00
CA ALA A 190 -1.73 -3.68 0.29
C ALA A 190 -1.41 -5.06 -0.32
N THR A 191 -1.69 -6.15 0.41
CA THR A 191 -1.50 -7.52 -0.07
C THR A 191 -2.42 -7.83 -1.25
N GLU A 192 -3.69 -7.40 -1.19
CA GLU A 192 -4.63 -7.56 -2.30
C GLU A 192 -4.19 -6.80 -3.55
N LEU A 193 -3.73 -5.56 -3.39
CA LEU A 193 -3.22 -4.74 -4.49
C LEU A 193 -1.91 -5.32 -5.08
N GLN A 194 -1.00 -5.80 -4.24
CA GLN A 194 0.25 -6.43 -4.67
C GLN A 194 -0.02 -7.73 -5.43
N THR A 195 -1.02 -8.50 -4.99
CA THR A 195 -1.45 -9.73 -5.67
C THR A 195 -1.96 -9.43 -7.08
N LYS A 196 -2.76 -8.36 -7.25
CA LYS A 196 -3.20 -7.90 -8.57
C LYS A 196 -2.01 -7.47 -9.44
N LEU A 197 -1.05 -6.74 -8.86
CA LEU A 197 0.15 -6.32 -9.57
C LEU A 197 1.02 -7.49 -10.06
N VAL A 198 1.22 -8.51 -9.21
CA VAL A 198 1.94 -9.74 -9.58
C VAL A 198 1.20 -10.53 -10.66
N LYS A 199 -0.14 -10.54 -10.62
CA LYS A 199 -0.97 -11.15 -11.66
C LYS A 199 -0.77 -10.44 -13.01
N ASP A 200 -0.80 -9.12 -13.04
CA ASP A 200 -0.52 -8.34 -14.26
C ASP A 200 0.88 -8.63 -14.82
N TRP A 201 1.89 -8.76 -13.95
CA TRP A 201 3.24 -9.15 -14.39
C TRP A 201 3.26 -10.56 -14.99
N THR A 202 2.47 -11.48 -14.44
CA THR A 202 2.33 -12.85 -14.98
C THR A 202 1.69 -12.81 -16.37
N GLU A 203 0.57 -12.10 -16.52
CA GLU A 203 -0.17 -11.98 -17.78
C GLU A 203 0.66 -11.29 -18.87
N LYS A 204 1.49 -10.32 -18.49
CA LYS A 204 2.42 -9.62 -19.41
C LYS A 204 3.74 -10.36 -19.64
N LEU A 205 3.91 -11.55 -19.06
CA LEU A 205 5.14 -12.35 -19.14
C LEU A 205 6.40 -11.53 -18.80
N GLN A 206 6.34 -10.75 -17.72
CA GLN A 206 7.50 -10.00 -17.23
C GLN A 206 8.65 -10.94 -16.85
N PRO A 207 9.89 -10.73 -17.34
CA PRO A 207 10.99 -11.63 -17.02
C PRO A 207 11.26 -11.69 -15.52
N PRO A 208 11.53 -12.88 -14.93
CA PRO A 208 11.80 -13.02 -13.50
C PRO A 208 12.92 -12.12 -12.98
N ALA A 209 13.95 -11.83 -13.80
CA ALA A 209 15.01 -10.89 -13.43
C ALA A 209 14.51 -9.44 -13.23
N VAL A 210 13.49 -9.03 -13.97
CA VAL A 210 12.85 -7.72 -13.85
C VAL A 210 11.95 -7.71 -12.61
N VAL A 211 11.14 -8.75 -12.42
CA VAL A 211 10.25 -8.89 -11.25
C VAL A 211 11.04 -8.96 -9.94
N PHE A 212 12.26 -9.51 -9.94
CA PHE A 212 13.16 -9.47 -8.79
C PHE A 212 13.40 -8.04 -8.30
N LYS A 213 13.64 -7.11 -9.24
CA LYS A 213 13.85 -5.68 -8.96
C LYS A 213 12.54 -4.97 -8.62
N PHE A 214 11.42 -5.33 -9.25
CA PHE A 214 10.11 -4.78 -8.89
C PHE A 214 9.75 -5.09 -7.43
N LEU A 215 10.13 -6.27 -6.94
CA LEU A 215 9.95 -6.67 -5.54
C LEU A 215 11.04 -6.12 -4.61
N ALA A 216 11.89 -5.19 -5.09
CA ALA A 216 13.00 -4.57 -4.37
C ALA A 216 14.00 -5.57 -3.75
N LEU A 217 14.09 -6.79 -4.32
CA LEU A 217 14.96 -7.85 -3.81
C LEU A 217 16.44 -7.63 -4.15
N ASP A 218 16.78 -6.58 -4.91
CA ASP A 218 18.14 -6.16 -5.25
C ASP A 218 18.69 -5.05 -4.34
N LYS A 219 17.92 -4.60 -3.34
CA LYS A 219 18.25 -3.42 -2.51
C LYS A 219 18.72 -3.70 -1.09
N GLY A 220 18.77 -4.97 -0.66
CA GLY A 220 19.19 -5.33 0.69
C GLY A 220 19.28 -6.83 0.89
N ALA A 221 20.32 -7.27 1.60
CA ALA A 221 20.61 -8.68 1.84
C ALA A 221 20.08 -9.21 3.18
N ASP A 222 19.87 -8.31 4.15
CA ASP A 222 19.49 -8.68 5.51
C ASP A 222 18.14 -9.38 5.53
N ASN A 223 18.10 -10.58 6.12
CA ASN A 223 16.91 -11.44 6.19
C ASN A 223 16.24 -11.71 4.84
N LEU A 224 16.96 -11.56 3.72
CA LEU A 224 16.38 -11.69 2.38
C LEU A 224 15.83 -13.11 2.13
N LEU A 225 16.51 -14.14 2.63
CA LEU A 225 16.02 -15.53 2.51
C LEU A 225 14.74 -15.80 3.31
N ALA A 226 14.49 -15.04 4.38
CA ALA A 226 13.25 -15.08 5.14
C ALA A 226 12.15 -14.18 4.56
N SER A 227 12.46 -13.36 3.56
CA SER A 227 11.54 -12.35 3.02
C SER A 227 10.31 -13.01 2.35
N PRO A 228 9.08 -12.59 2.72
CA PRO A 228 7.89 -13.03 2.01
C PRO A 228 7.89 -12.58 0.54
N HIS A 229 8.57 -11.48 0.20
CA HIS A 229 8.69 -11.03 -1.19
C HIS A 229 9.60 -11.94 -2.01
N LEU A 230 10.65 -12.51 -1.40
CA LEU A 230 11.46 -13.52 -2.06
C LEU A 230 10.64 -14.78 -2.34
N ARG A 231 9.77 -15.18 -1.39
CA ARG A 231 8.84 -16.30 -1.60
C ARG A 231 7.93 -16.06 -2.80
N THR A 232 7.34 -14.87 -2.89
CA THR A 232 6.51 -14.47 -4.03
C THR A 232 7.31 -14.54 -5.33
N TRP A 233 8.55 -14.05 -5.33
CA TRP A 233 9.42 -14.11 -6.50
C TRP A 233 9.77 -15.55 -6.93
N VAL A 234 10.10 -16.44 -5.98
CA VAL A 234 10.40 -17.85 -6.30
C VAL A 234 9.19 -18.52 -6.96
N GLN A 235 8.00 -18.34 -6.38
CA GLN A 235 6.76 -18.87 -6.96
C GLN A 235 6.48 -18.28 -8.37
N TYR A 236 6.73 -16.98 -8.53
CA TYR A 236 6.61 -16.31 -9.83
C TYR A 236 7.57 -16.90 -10.86
N ALA A 237 8.86 -17.04 -10.53
CA ALA A 237 9.89 -17.56 -11.43
C ALA A 237 9.65 -19.02 -11.83
N GLU A 238 9.11 -19.84 -10.93
CA GLU A 238 8.71 -21.22 -11.23
C GLU A 238 7.53 -21.28 -12.20
N GLY A 239 6.48 -20.48 -11.95
CA GLY A 239 5.32 -20.38 -12.84
C GLY A 239 5.66 -19.79 -14.21
N TYR A 240 6.60 -18.85 -14.27
CA TYR A 240 7.02 -18.20 -15.51
C TYR A 240 7.51 -19.19 -16.56
N LYS A 241 8.37 -20.14 -16.16
CA LYS A 241 8.86 -21.18 -17.08
C LYS A 241 7.72 -22.08 -17.55
N GLY A 242 6.85 -22.51 -16.64
CA GLY A 242 5.73 -23.41 -16.97
C GLY A 242 4.74 -22.81 -17.98
N ASN A 243 4.68 -21.48 -18.06
CA ASN A 243 3.82 -20.75 -18.99
C ASN A 243 4.57 -20.22 -20.23
N ASN A 244 5.89 -20.48 -20.36
CA ASN A 244 6.70 -19.97 -21.46
C ASN A 244 7.87 -20.91 -21.81
N ASP A 245 7.59 -21.88 -22.68
CA ASP A 245 8.53 -22.92 -23.13
C ASP A 245 9.77 -22.38 -23.88
N PHE A 246 9.74 -21.11 -24.32
CA PHE A 246 10.84 -20.47 -25.03
C PHE A 246 11.83 -19.75 -24.10
N THR A 247 11.65 -19.86 -22.78
CA THR A 247 12.50 -19.17 -21.80
C THR A 247 13.30 -20.14 -20.93
N THR A 248 14.51 -19.72 -20.57
CA THR A 248 15.33 -20.44 -19.60
C THR A 248 14.84 -20.17 -18.18
N LYS A 249 14.76 -21.21 -17.35
CA LYS A 249 14.48 -21.06 -15.91
C LYS A 249 15.56 -20.19 -15.28
N LEU A 250 15.18 -19.05 -14.71
CA LEU A 250 16.07 -18.29 -13.82
C LEU A 250 15.97 -18.89 -12.41
N THR A 251 17.05 -19.49 -11.93
CA THR A 251 17.10 -20.08 -10.59
C THR A 251 17.28 -19.01 -9.52
N LEU A 252 16.94 -19.34 -8.27
CA LEU A 252 17.17 -18.48 -7.11
C LEU A 252 18.65 -18.08 -6.98
N PHE A 253 19.56 -19.06 -7.07
CA PHE A 253 20.99 -18.79 -7.04
C PHE A 253 21.43 -17.82 -8.17
N GLU A 254 20.97 -18.00 -9.40
CA GLU A 254 21.35 -17.11 -10.51
C GLU A 254 20.84 -15.68 -10.33
N ALA A 255 19.61 -15.52 -9.86
CA ALA A 255 19.05 -14.21 -9.55
C ALA A 255 19.84 -13.51 -8.44
N LEU A 256 20.16 -14.24 -7.36
CA LEU A 256 20.94 -13.69 -6.25
C LEU A 256 22.37 -13.37 -6.66
N LYS A 257 23.07 -14.27 -7.36
CA LYS A 257 24.44 -14.06 -7.88
C LYS A 257 24.54 -12.83 -8.80
N THR A 258 23.47 -12.51 -9.52
CA THR A 258 23.46 -11.34 -10.41
C THR A 258 23.40 -10.01 -9.64
N ASN A 259 22.83 -10.01 -8.43
CA ASN A 259 22.61 -8.80 -7.64
C ASN A 259 23.51 -8.70 -6.40
N TYR A 260 24.10 -9.81 -5.96
CA TYR A 260 24.89 -9.91 -4.74
C TYR A 260 26.23 -10.62 -5.01
N ASN A 261 27.30 -10.12 -4.37
CA ASN A 261 28.62 -10.74 -4.45
C ASN A 261 28.69 -12.00 -3.56
N ASP A 262 29.74 -12.81 -3.75
CA ASP A 262 29.89 -14.09 -3.05
C ASP A 262 29.91 -13.95 -1.53
N ASP A 263 30.50 -12.88 -0.99
CA ASP A 263 30.58 -12.67 0.46
C ASP A 263 29.19 -12.41 1.08
N VAL A 264 28.33 -11.68 0.35
CA VAL A 264 26.92 -11.48 0.74
C VAL A 264 26.14 -12.80 0.67
N LEU A 265 26.36 -13.62 -0.37
CA LEU A 265 25.72 -14.93 -0.48
C LEU A 265 26.15 -15.88 0.65
N VAL A 266 27.44 -15.87 1.00
CA VAL A 266 27.97 -16.61 2.16
C VAL A 266 27.30 -16.14 3.44
N HIS A 267 27.16 -14.83 3.64
CA HIS A 267 26.47 -14.30 4.80
C HIS A 267 25.01 -14.78 4.89
N MET A 268 24.28 -14.79 3.76
CA MET A 268 22.91 -15.33 3.72
C MET A 268 22.85 -16.81 4.11
N ILE A 269 23.78 -17.64 3.61
CA ILE A 269 23.89 -19.06 3.96
C ILE A 269 24.15 -19.22 5.47
N ASN A 270 25.07 -18.42 6.01
CA ASN A 270 25.50 -18.52 7.41
C ASN A 270 24.39 -18.11 8.38
N SER A 271 23.68 -17.03 8.08
CA SER A 271 22.54 -16.57 8.90
C SER A 271 21.42 -17.61 8.97
N ALA A 272 21.15 -18.31 7.86
CA ALA A 272 20.14 -19.36 7.82
C ALA A 272 20.53 -20.63 8.60
N GLN A 273 21.79 -20.80 9.00
CA GLN A 273 22.23 -21.98 9.76
C GLN A 273 21.52 -22.15 11.11
N TYR A 274 21.04 -21.04 11.67
CA TYR A 274 20.34 -20.97 12.95
C TYR A 274 18.83 -20.79 12.79
N SER A 275 18.34 -20.75 11.55
CA SER A 275 16.91 -20.59 11.29
C SER A 275 16.14 -21.87 11.63
N VAL A 276 14.92 -21.70 12.14
CA VAL A 276 13.94 -22.79 12.29
C VAL A 276 12.95 -22.85 11.11
N SER A 277 13.04 -21.88 10.19
CA SER A 277 12.18 -21.82 9.00
C SER A 277 12.65 -22.80 7.94
N LYS A 278 11.86 -23.85 7.69
CA LYS A 278 12.13 -24.83 6.62
C LYS A 278 12.36 -24.17 5.26
N GLN A 279 11.62 -23.11 4.96
CA GLN A 279 11.73 -22.39 3.70
C GLN A 279 13.07 -21.66 3.58
N GLU A 280 13.50 -20.98 4.65
CA GLU A 280 14.76 -20.26 4.67
C GLU A 280 15.95 -21.21 4.55
N ILE A 281 15.91 -22.35 5.26
CA ILE A 281 16.90 -23.42 5.16
C ILE A 281 16.99 -23.93 3.72
N MET A 282 15.85 -24.23 3.08
CA MET A 282 15.81 -24.70 1.70
C MET A 282 16.40 -23.67 0.71
N TYR A 283 16.12 -22.38 0.91
CA TYR A 283 16.71 -21.32 0.08
C TYR A 283 18.21 -21.21 0.31
N ALA A 284 18.68 -21.30 1.55
CA ALA A 284 20.11 -21.28 1.87
C ALA A 284 20.86 -22.49 1.26
N GLU A 285 20.27 -23.68 1.31
CA GLU A 285 20.82 -24.88 0.67
C GLU A 285 20.91 -24.73 -0.85
N ASN A 286 19.89 -24.12 -1.49
CA ASN A 286 19.93 -23.82 -2.93
C ASN A 286 21.08 -22.84 -3.27
N VAL A 287 21.25 -21.78 -2.48
CA VAL A 287 22.33 -20.80 -2.67
C VAL A 287 23.70 -21.44 -2.44
N LEU A 288 23.84 -22.28 -1.41
CA LEU A 288 25.05 -23.02 -1.11
C LEU A 288 25.44 -23.96 -2.25
N ASP A 289 24.51 -24.78 -2.75
CA ASP A 289 24.78 -25.73 -3.85
C ASP A 289 25.25 -25.01 -5.12
N GLY A 290 24.60 -23.90 -5.47
CA GLY A 290 24.96 -23.06 -6.61
C GLY A 290 26.33 -22.40 -6.45
N LEU A 291 26.63 -21.88 -5.25
CA LEU A 291 27.91 -21.23 -4.96
C LEU A 291 29.07 -22.22 -4.99
N LEU A 292 28.88 -23.43 -4.44
CA LEU A 292 29.85 -24.53 -4.56
C LEU A 292 30.08 -24.92 -6.03
N GLY A 293 29.02 -24.96 -6.85
CA GLY A 293 29.14 -25.21 -8.29
C GLY A 293 29.99 -24.16 -8.99
N LYS A 294 29.73 -22.88 -8.72
CA LYS A 294 30.53 -21.75 -9.24
C LYS A 294 32.00 -21.87 -8.84
N TRP A 295 32.29 -22.10 -7.57
CA TRP A 295 33.66 -22.20 -7.08
C TRP A 295 34.40 -23.44 -7.59
N ALA A 296 33.70 -24.53 -7.90
CA ALA A 296 34.30 -25.73 -8.50
C ALA A 296 34.76 -25.46 -9.95
N GLN A 297 34.03 -24.62 -10.68
CA GLN A 297 34.42 -24.16 -12.03
C GLN A 297 35.61 -23.20 -12.01
N GLN A 298 35.80 -22.45 -10.92
CA GLN A 298 36.89 -21.48 -10.72
C GLN A 298 38.02 -22.02 -9.82
N PRO A 299 38.31 -23.33 -9.94
CA PRO A 299 38.85 -24.24 -8.90
C PRO A 299 39.39 -23.58 -7.62
N VAL A 300 38.49 -23.03 -6.80
CA VAL A 300 38.85 -22.44 -5.50
C VAL A 300 39.37 -23.56 -4.58
N LYS A 301 40.42 -23.31 -3.80
CA LYS A 301 40.96 -24.34 -2.90
C LYS A 301 39.90 -24.73 -1.86
N LEU A 302 39.70 -26.03 -1.64
CA LEU A 302 38.74 -26.57 -0.65
C LEU A 302 38.90 -25.93 0.74
N ARG A 303 40.14 -25.71 1.19
CA ARG A 303 40.41 -25.03 2.47
C ARG A 303 39.79 -23.63 2.51
N SER A 304 39.97 -22.84 1.46
CA SER A 304 39.42 -21.49 1.36
C SER A 304 37.88 -21.50 1.28
N VAL A 305 37.29 -22.51 0.63
CA VAL A 305 35.83 -22.69 0.60
C VAL A 305 35.28 -22.93 2.01
N LEU A 306 35.91 -23.84 2.78
CA LEU A 306 35.49 -24.16 4.14
C LEU A 306 35.71 -22.99 5.12
N GLU A 307 36.82 -22.26 4.97
CA GLU A 307 37.10 -21.05 5.77
C GLU A 307 36.07 -19.93 5.54
N LYS A 308 35.57 -19.77 4.31
CA LYS A 308 34.54 -18.76 4.00
C LYS A 308 33.18 -19.06 4.61
N LEU A 309 32.76 -20.32 4.61
CA LEU A 309 31.37 -20.69 4.95
C LEU A 309 31.07 -20.79 6.45
N ASP A 310 32.04 -20.54 7.35
CA ASP A 310 31.85 -20.52 8.81
C ASP A 310 30.86 -21.59 9.33
N LEU A 311 31.08 -22.84 8.93
CA LEU A 311 30.14 -23.94 9.12
C LEU A 311 30.37 -24.64 10.45
N THR A 312 29.30 -25.18 11.03
CA THR A 312 29.46 -26.20 12.09
C THR A 312 30.25 -27.40 11.56
N LYS A 313 30.92 -28.15 12.46
CA LYS A 313 31.75 -29.31 12.07
C LYS A 313 31.00 -30.35 11.22
N GLU A 314 29.72 -30.57 11.55
CA GLU A 314 28.83 -31.46 10.82
C GLU A 314 28.56 -30.95 9.40
N LYS A 315 28.15 -29.67 9.27
CA LYS A 315 27.89 -29.04 7.97
C LYS A 315 29.15 -28.95 7.11
N ALA A 316 30.30 -28.66 7.71
CA ALA A 316 31.59 -28.64 7.03
C ALA A 316 31.93 -30.01 6.40
N THR A 317 31.57 -31.11 7.07
CA THR A 317 31.78 -32.47 6.55
C THR A 317 30.92 -32.72 5.31
N VAL A 318 29.65 -32.32 5.36
CA VAL A 318 28.70 -32.43 4.22
C VAL A 318 29.18 -31.57 3.05
N VAL A 319 29.49 -30.29 3.30
CA VAL A 319 29.95 -29.34 2.27
C VAL A 319 31.25 -29.82 1.61
N LYS A 320 32.18 -30.38 2.40
CA LYS A 320 33.42 -30.96 1.86
C LYS A 320 33.11 -32.08 0.86
N SER A 321 32.20 -32.99 1.18
CA SER A 321 31.83 -34.09 0.27
C SER A 321 31.24 -33.54 -1.02
N VAL A 322 30.22 -32.68 -0.92
CA VAL A 322 29.52 -32.08 -2.06
C VAL A 322 30.49 -31.31 -2.96
N TYR A 323 31.42 -30.54 -2.38
CA TYR A 323 32.37 -29.74 -3.15
C TYR A 323 33.40 -30.62 -3.89
N ILE A 324 33.88 -31.70 -3.27
CA ILE A 324 34.78 -32.66 -3.93
C ILE A 324 34.09 -33.30 -5.14
N ASP A 325 32.82 -33.70 -5.01
CA ASP A 325 32.08 -34.30 -6.11
C ASP A 325 31.87 -33.31 -7.26
N LYS A 326 31.57 -32.03 -6.96
CA LYS A 326 31.48 -30.97 -7.98
C LYS A 326 32.84 -30.71 -8.66
N LEU A 327 33.96 -30.73 -7.93
CA LEU A 327 35.30 -30.60 -8.53
C LEU A 327 35.61 -31.74 -9.51
N ARG A 328 35.25 -32.98 -9.16
CA ARG A 328 35.39 -34.15 -10.05
C ARG A 328 34.54 -34.01 -11.31
N ALA A 329 33.31 -33.51 -11.18
CA ALA A 329 32.42 -33.32 -12.32
C ALA A 329 32.91 -32.26 -13.33
N VAL A 330 33.63 -31.23 -12.87
CA VAL A 330 34.20 -30.18 -13.73
C VAL A 330 35.45 -30.66 -14.49
N LYS A 331 36.21 -31.61 -13.92
CA LYS A 331 37.38 -32.22 -14.55
C LYS A 331 37.18 -33.73 -14.67
N PRO A 332 36.37 -34.20 -15.62
CA PRO A 332 36.28 -35.63 -15.89
C PRO A 332 37.65 -36.09 -16.36
N ASN A 333 38.28 -36.97 -15.57
CA ASN A 333 39.51 -37.65 -15.97
C ASN A 333 39.32 -38.43 -17.26
#